data_AF-A0A662L473-F1
#
_entry.id   AF-A0A662L473-F1
#
_cell.length_a   1.000
_cell.length_b   1.000
_cell.length_c   1.000
_cell.angle_alpha   90.00
_cell.angle_beta   90.00
_cell.angle_gamma   90.00
#
_symmetry.space_group_name_H-M   'P 1'
#
loop_
_entity.id
_entity.type
_entity.pdbx_description
1 polymer ?
#
loop_
_entity_poly.entity_id
_entity_poly.type
_entity_poly.pdbx_seq_one_letter_code
_entity_poly.pdbx_strand_id
1 'polypeptide(L)'
;MAVCIWLGTTDSSWSTATNWSGGAVPGSGDTAVIPANATVDIDGSDETSSPIDKLVIEKGCSISIGSVDTPLKLSFSGETNAEAHLAGTGVKYLDLTEAKAIYITEAGGASTIGAYALNLTATSATNSTKLYIDADDSDDIGIAANGGDVGEFDNIYISGGNITIGESVSKIDGTSAPPIVISGGTVETKCKLDTASVANATWTHSNGTVSSASVINGTLYLNTNDTITTLHLGKNAKLDATGSAVSKTITTLEMTASSAVNDPQKTISIGTLKLLNCGFRDITLDVGRNWSVSLTSL
;
A
#
# COMPACT_ATOMS: atom_id res chain seq x y z
N MET A 1 -3.49 -0.40 -31.07
CA MET A 1 -3.02 0.45 -29.97
C MET A 1 -2.62 1.80 -30.50
N ALA A 2 -3.55 2.74 -30.43
CA ALA A 2 -3.24 4.15 -30.56
C ALA A 2 -2.71 4.69 -29.22
N VAL A 3 -2.03 5.84 -29.27
CA VAL A 3 -1.69 6.63 -28.09
C VAL A 3 -2.59 7.87 -28.10
N CYS A 4 -3.43 7.98 -27.09
CA CYS A 4 -4.40 9.05 -26.92
C CYS A 4 -3.93 9.97 -25.78
N ILE A 5 -3.54 11.20 -26.12
CA ILE A 5 -3.00 12.18 -25.18
C ILE A 5 -4.12 13.13 -24.75
N TRP A 6 -4.29 13.32 -23.45
CA TRP A 6 -5.23 14.29 -22.88
C TRP A 6 -4.80 15.71 -23.19
N LEU A 7 -5.72 16.45 -23.81
CA LEU A 7 -5.61 17.85 -24.18
C LEU A 7 -6.54 18.73 -23.33
N GLY A 8 -7.67 18.18 -22.85
CA GLY A 8 -8.66 18.90 -22.04
C GLY A 8 -9.19 20.18 -22.70
N THR A 9 -9.32 20.21 -24.03
CA THR A 9 -9.57 21.47 -24.77
C THR A 9 -11.01 21.98 -24.68
N THR A 10 -11.96 21.09 -24.36
CA THR A 10 -13.39 21.39 -24.40
C THR A 10 -13.99 21.47 -23.01
N ASP A 11 -13.75 20.46 -22.20
CA ASP A 11 -14.24 20.32 -20.83
C ASP A 11 -13.35 19.35 -20.04
N SER A 12 -13.78 18.97 -18.84
CA SER A 12 -13.09 18.02 -17.96
C SER A 12 -13.56 16.57 -18.14
N SER A 13 -14.44 16.26 -19.11
CA SER A 13 -14.97 14.91 -19.28
C SER A 13 -14.00 13.99 -20.03
N TRP A 14 -13.70 12.83 -19.44
CA TRP A 14 -12.92 11.76 -20.10
C TRP A 14 -13.59 11.31 -21.41
N SER A 15 -14.91 11.18 -21.41
CA SER A 15 -15.72 10.75 -22.55
C SER A 15 -15.81 11.76 -23.71
N THR A 16 -15.33 13.01 -23.55
CA THR A 16 -15.38 14.00 -24.62
C THR A 16 -14.20 13.81 -25.59
N ALA A 17 -14.51 13.32 -26.81
CA ALA A 17 -13.51 12.94 -27.80
C ALA A 17 -12.54 14.08 -28.20
N THR A 18 -12.99 15.34 -28.20
CA THR A 18 -12.16 16.51 -28.52
C THR A 18 -11.11 16.84 -27.43
N ASN A 19 -11.26 16.28 -26.23
CA ASN A 19 -10.26 16.37 -25.18
C ASN A 19 -9.07 15.43 -25.42
N TRP A 20 -9.09 14.58 -26.45
CA TRP A 20 -8.02 13.64 -26.75
C TRP A 20 -7.35 13.93 -28.09
N SER A 21 -6.05 13.69 -28.17
CA SER A 21 -5.30 13.80 -29.42
C SER A 21 -5.90 12.88 -30.49
N GLY A 22 -6.18 13.43 -31.68
CA GLY A 22 -6.83 12.69 -32.77
C GLY A 22 -8.36 12.68 -32.71
N GLY A 23 -8.97 13.29 -31.69
CA GLY A 23 -10.42 13.46 -31.61
C GLY A 23 -11.18 12.17 -31.30
N ALA A 24 -10.56 11.24 -30.56
CA ALA A 24 -11.14 9.97 -30.16
C ALA A 24 -10.75 9.64 -28.71
N VAL A 25 -11.72 9.22 -27.90
CA VAL A 25 -11.51 8.74 -26.53
C VAL A 25 -10.67 7.44 -26.56
N PRO A 26 -9.73 7.24 -25.62
CA PRO A 26 -9.00 5.98 -25.49
C PRO A 26 -9.97 4.80 -25.45
N GLY A 27 -9.81 3.86 -26.38
CA GLY A 27 -10.65 2.69 -26.51
C GLY A 27 -9.92 1.39 -26.17
N SER A 28 -10.51 0.28 -26.60
CA SER A 28 -9.96 -1.03 -26.30
C SER A 28 -8.56 -1.22 -26.87
N GLY A 29 -7.62 -1.58 -26.00
CA GLY A 29 -6.23 -1.81 -26.38
C GLY A 29 -5.42 -0.54 -26.71
N ASP A 30 -5.91 0.64 -26.32
CA ASP A 30 -5.19 1.90 -26.48
C ASP A 30 -4.36 2.26 -25.24
N THR A 31 -3.45 3.22 -25.41
CA THR A 31 -2.74 3.87 -24.31
C THR A 31 -3.32 5.27 -24.09
N ALA A 32 -3.86 5.53 -22.90
CA ALA A 32 -4.25 6.85 -22.44
C ALA A 32 -3.07 7.53 -21.74
N VAL A 33 -2.71 8.75 -22.16
CA VAL A 33 -1.62 9.53 -21.59
C VAL A 33 -2.15 10.87 -21.08
N ILE A 34 -1.93 11.15 -19.80
CA ILE A 34 -2.14 12.45 -19.19
C ILE A 34 -0.77 13.13 -19.10
N PRO A 35 -0.47 14.12 -19.96
CA PRO A 35 0.87 14.64 -20.10
C PRO A 35 1.27 15.54 -18.94
N ALA A 36 2.57 15.72 -18.73
CA ALA A 36 3.10 16.51 -17.62
C ALA A 36 2.62 17.97 -17.63
N ASN A 37 2.29 18.51 -18.81
CA ASN A 37 1.79 19.87 -18.98
C ASN A 37 0.25 19.97 -19.05
N ALA A 38 -0.49 18.92 -18.69
CA ALA A 38 -1.94 19.00 -18.59
C ALA A 38 -2.35 20.09 -17.60
N THR A 39 -3.33 20.92 -17.97
CA THR A 39 -3.80 22.04 -17.15
C THR A 39 -5.29 21.95 -16.80
N VAL A 40 -5.97 20.94 -17.32
CA VAL A 40 -7.42 20.76 -17.16
C VAL A 40 -7.65 19.46 -16.42
N ASP A 41 -8.33 19.57 -15.27
CA ASP A 41 -8.74 18.46 -14.43
C ASP A 41 -9.62 17.48 -15.19
N ILE A 42 -9.63 16.22 -14.74
CA ILE A 42 -10.48 15.17 -15.31
C ILE A 42 -11.57 14.83 -14.30
N ASP A 43 -12.82 14.96 -14.73
CA ASP A 43 -13.98 14.60 -13.95
C ASP A 43 -14.03 13.09 -13.72
N GLY A 44 -14.51 12.71 -12.54
CA GLY A 44 -14.84 11.33 -12.23
C GLY A 44 -15.92 10.79 -13.15
N SER A 45 -15.72 9.57 -13.64
CA SER A 45 -16.62 8.91 -14.59
C SER A 45 -16.37 7.40 -14.59
N ASP A 46 -17.33 6.64 -15.08
CA ASP A 46 -17.19 5.19 -15.28
C ASP A 46 -16.89 4.89 -16.74
N GLU A 47 -15.64 4.56 -17.02
CA GLU A 47 -15.11 4.32 -18.36
C GLU A 47 -14.75 2.83 -18.55
N THR A 48 -15.27 1.96 -17.68
CA THR A 48 -14.96 0.52 -17.66
C THR A 48 -15.51 -0.26 -18.85
N SER A 49 -16.37 0.34 -19.67
CA SER A 49 -16.93 -0.30 -20.86
C SER A 49 -15.94 -0.44 -22.02
N SER A 50 -14.84 0.31 -22.00
CA SER A 50 -13.84 0.37 -23.07
C SER A 50 -12.44 0.07 -22.51
N PRO A 51 -12.07 -1.21 -22.34
CA PRO A 51 -10.88 -1.59 -21.58
C PRO A 51 -9.58 -1.21 -22.29
N ILE A 52 -8.87 -0.22 -21.76
CA ILE A 52 -7.58 0.25 -22.28
C ILE A 52 -6.45 -0.76 -22.00
N ASP A 53 -5.33 -0.65 -22.71
CA ASP A 53 -4.14 -1.42 -22.33
C ASP A 53 -3.30 -0.65 -21.31
N LYS A 54 -3.24 0.67 -21.40
CA LYS A 54 -2.30 1.42 -20.57
C LYS A 54 -2.81 2.79 -20.16
N LEU A 55 -2.65 3.12 -18.89
CA LEU A 55 -2.76 4.48 -18.38
C LEU A 55 -1.36 5.00 -18.03
N VAL A 56 -1.03 6.19 -18.50
CA VAL A 56 0.19 6.92 -18.10
C VAL A 56 -0.20 8.31 -17.64
N ILE A 57 0.07 8.62 -16.38
CA ILE A 57 0.06 9.98 -15.86
C ILE A 57 1.53 10.37 -15.70
N GLU A 58 1.98 11.36 -16.46
CA GLU A 58 3.40 11.71 -16.50
C GLU A 58 3.85 12.52 -15.27
N LYS A 59 5.12 12.33 -14.88
CA LYS A 59 5.75 13.09 -13.80
C LYS A 59 5.69 14.59 -14.11
N GLY A 60 5.33 15.40 -13.11
CA GLY A 60 5.14 16.85 -13.27
C GLY A 60 3.72 17.27 -13.66
N CYS A 61 2.82 16.35 -14.01
CA CYS A 61 1.40 16.64 -14.10
C CYS A 61 0.88 17.11 -12.73
N SER A 62 -0.03 18.09 -12.68
CA SER A 62 -0.53 18.67 -11.43
C SER A 62 -2.05 18.79 -11.36
N ILE A 63 -2.77 18.14 -12.28
CA ILE A 63 -4.24 18.20 -12.33
C ILE A 63 -4.87 17.30 -11.27
N SER A 64 -6.12 17.59 -10.94
CA SER A 64 -6.96 16.68 -10.15
C SER A 64 -7.70 15.70 -11.05
N ILE A 65 -7.95 14.49 -10.55
CA ILE A 65 -8.67 13.44 -11.28
C ILE A 65 -9.71 12.81 -10.36
N GLY A 66 -10.98 12.92 -10.72
CA GLY A 66 -12.07 12.35 -9.95
C GLY A 66 -12.25 12.96 -8.56
N SER A 67 -13.11 12.33 -7.78
CA SER A 67 -13.38 12.66 -6.38
C SER A 67 -13.69 11.40 -5.57
N VAL A 68 -13.80 11.53 -4.25
CA VAL A 68 -14.16 10.41 -3.37
C VAL A 68 -15.51 9.77 -3.74
N ASP A 69 -16.50 10.57 -4.14
CA ASP A 69 -17.84 10.09 -4.49
C ASP A 69 -17.91 9.60 -5.93
N THR A 70 -17.00 10.07 -6.78
CA THR A 70 -16.97 9.74 -8.20
C THR A 70 -15.51 9.62 -8.62
N PRO A 71 -14.85 8.48 -8.37
CA PRO A 71 -13.51 8.23 -8.89
C PRO A 71 -13.56 8.12 -10.42
N LEU A 72 -12.42 8.32 -11.08
CA LEU A 72 -12.26 7.89 -12.46
C LEU A 72 -12.06 6.38 -12.48
N LYS A 73 -13.04 5.65 -13.02
CA LYS A 73 -13.01 4.19 -13.12
C LYS A 73 -12.56 3.77 -14.49
N LEU A 74 -11.51 2.97 -14.55
CA LEU A 74 -10.94 2.45 -15.78
C LEU A 74 -10.84 0.94 -15.69
N SER A 75 -11.27 0.25 -16.75
CA SER A 75 -10.97 -1.16 -16.92
C SER A 75 -9.76 -1.30 -17.84
N PHE A 76 -9.00 -2.36 -17.60
CA PHE A 76 -7.90 -2.75 -18.46
C PHE A 76 -8.25 -4.03 -19.20
N SER A 77 -7.61 -4.26 -20.34
CA SER A 77 -7.85 -5.44 -21.19
C SER A 77 -7.58 -6.77 -20.49
N GLY A 78 -6.86 -6.77 -19.36
CA GLY A 78 -6.41 -7.97 -18.67
C GLY A 78 -5.30 -8.72 -19.42
N GLU A 79 -4.78 -8.15 -20.51
CA GLU A 79 -3.63 -8.66 -21.25
C GLU A 79 -2.32 -8.39 -20.49
N THR A 80 -1.20 -8.97 -20.96
CA THR A 80 0.11 -8.81 -20.28
C THR A 80 0.54 -7.35 -20.14
N ASN A 81 0.09 -6.48 -21.05
CA ASN A 81 0.47 -5.06 -21.08
C ASN A 81 -0.53 -4.15 -20.35
N ALA A 82 -1.54 -4.71 -19.67
CA ALA A 82 -2.54 -3.98 -18.88
C ALA A 82 -1.88 -3.28 -17.68
N GLU A 83 -1.38 -2.06 -17.88
CA GLU A 83 -0.53 -1.37 -16.90
C GLU A 83 -1.01 0.06 -16.60
N ALA A 84 -0.91 0.47 -15.34
CA ALA A 84 -1.06 1.87 -14.95
C ALA A 84 0.26 2.42 -14.43
N HIS A 85 0.69 3.55 -14.98
CA HIS A 85 1.89 4.29 -14.57
C HIS A 85 1.41 5.64 -14.03
N LEU A 86 1.47 5.80 -12.71
CA LEU A 86 0.91 6.91 -11.98
C LEU A 86 2.06 7.79 -11.45
N ALA A 87 2.10 9.02 -11.92
CA ALA A 87 3.00 10.06 -11.44
C ALA A 87 2.24 11.40 -11.39
N GLY A 88 2.93 12.47 -11.01
CA GLY A 88 2.36 13.80 -10.89
C GLY A 88 1.70 14.07 -9.55
N THR A 89 1.50 15.35 -9.29
CA THR A 89 0.83 15.92 -8.11
C THR A 89 -0.64 16.24 -8.40
N GLY A 90 -1.36 16.80 -7.44
CA GLY A 90 -2.81 16.99 -7.51
C GLY A 90 -3.56 15.77 -6.98
N VAL A 91 -4.81 15.99 -6.56
CA VAL A 91 -5.61 14.95 -5.88
C VAL A 91 -6.23 14.02 -6.93
N LYS A 92 -5.99 12.72 -6.79
CA LYS A 92 -6.45 11.69 -7.74
C LYS A 92 -7.25 10.62 -7.01
N TYR A 93 -8.41 10.28 -7.55
CA TYR A 93 -9.25 9.15 -7.14
C TYR A 93 -9.42 8.22 -8.34
N LEU A 94 -8.71 7.09 -8.30
CA LEU A 94 -8.63 6.13 -9.39
C LEU A 94 -9.15 4.76 -8.94
N ASP A 95 -10.02 4.17 -9.75
CA ASP A 95 -10.50 2.80 -9.59
C ASP A 95 -10.09 1.99 -10.82
N LEU A 96 -9.09 1.11 -10.64
CA LEU A 96 -8.41 0.43 -11.74
C LEU A 96 -8.76 -1.06 -11.76
N THR A 97 -9.68 -1.45 -12.64
CA THR A 97 -10.16 -2.83 -12.76
C THR A 97 -9.35 -3.62 -13.79
N GLU A 98 -8.93 -4.84 -13.48
CA GLU A 98 -8.12 -5.75 -14.32
C GLU A 98 -6.71 -5.24 -14.71
N ALA A 99 -6.17 -4.22 -14.04
CA ALA A 99 -4.77 -3.85 -14.23
C ALA A 99 -3.85 -5.01 -13.77
N LYS A 100 -2.88 -5.42 -14.59
CA LYS A 100 -1.88 -6.44 -14.20
C LYS A 100 -0.78 -5.84 -13.35
N ALA A 101 -0.38 -4.61 -13.64
CA ALA A 101 0.60 -3.91 -12.85
C ALA A 101 0.24 -2.43 -12.69
N ILE A 102 0.45 -1.91 -11.49
CA ILE A 102 0.28 -0.50 -11.17
C ILE A 102 1.61 -0.01 -10.60
N TYR A 103 2.17 1.02 -11.21
CA TYR A 103 3.42 1.66 -10.84
C TYR A 103 3.12 3.06 -10.34
N ILE A 104 3.52 3.40 -9.12
CA ILE A 104 3.37 4.72 -8.54
C ILE A 104 4.77 5.29 -8.30
N THR A 105 5.07 6.43 -8.89
CA THR A 105 6.41 7.07 -8.79
C THR A 105 6.37 8.51 -8.28
N GLU A 106 5.18 9.12 -8.20
CA GLU A 106 4.96 10.46 -7.64
C GLU A 106 3.44 10.60 -7.38
N ALA A 107 3.05 11.20 -6.25
CA ALA A 107 1.63 11.45 -5.93
C ALA A 107 1.37 12.88 -5.45
N GLY A 108 2.35 13.52 -4.83
CA GLY A 108 2.22 14.75 -4.06
C GLY A 108 1.85 14.49 -2.59
N GLY A 109 1.95 15.52 -1.77
CA GLY A 109 1.54 15.47 -0.36
C GLY A 109 0.03 15.66 -0.18
N ALA A 110 -0.49 15.14 0.92
CA ALA A 110 -1.87 15.30 1.34
C ALA A 110 -2.19 16.78 1.59
N SER A 111 -3.36 17.22 1.14
CA SER A 111 -3.83 18.59 1.37
C SER A 111 -4.26 18.84 2.82
N THR A 112 -4.64 17.80 3.54
CA THR A 112 -5.05 17.82 4.94
C THR A 112 -4.67 16.51 5.64
N ILE A 113 -4.64 16.53 6.97
CA ILE A 113 -4.38 15.33 7.78
C ILE A 113 -5.46 14.28 7.50
N GLY A 114 -5.04 13.05 7.19
CA GLY A 114 -5.92 11.92 6.92
C GLY A 114 -6.46 11.87 5.48
N ALA A 115 -6.09 12.83 4.62
CA ALA A 115 -6.31 12.74 3.19
C ALA A 115 -5.07 12.13 2.49
N TYR A 116 -5.25 11.77 1.22
CA TYR A 116 -4.19 11.26 0.35
C TYR A 116 -4.20 12.06 -0.95
N ALA A 117 -3.02 12.31 -1.52
CA ALA A 117 -2.92 12.91 -2.83
C ALA A 117 -3.31 11.91 -3.92
N LEU A 118 -2.96 10.63 -3.75
CA LEU A 118 -3.44 9.53 -4.58
C LEU A 118 -4.31 8.59 -3.75
N ASN A 119 -5.56 8.41 -4.19
CA ASN A 119 -6.51 7.42 -3.68
C ASN A 119 -6.69 6.37 -4.76
N LEU A 120 -6.24 5.15 -4.49
CA LEU A 120 -6.25 4.06 -5.46
C LEU A 120 -7.08 2.89 -4.93
N THR A 121 -8.08 2.48 -5.69
CA THR A 121 -8.68 1.15 -5.62
C THR A 121 -8.31 0.35 -6.86
N ALA A 122 -8.26 -0.96 -6.70
CA ALA A 122 -8.07 -1.86 -7.82
C ALA A 122 -8.83 -3.16 -7.54
N THR A 123 -9.48 -3.69 -8.57
CA THR A 123 -10.22 -4.96 -8.51
C THR A 123 -9.79 -5.83 -9.69
N SER A 124 -9.77 -7.14 -9.52
CA SER A 124 -9.31 -8.05 -10.58
C SER A 124 -9.93 -9.43 -10.42
N ALA A 125 -10.74 -9.85 -11.39
CA ALA A 125 -11.33 -11.18 -11.54
C ALA A 125 -10.31 -12.33 -11.63
N THR A 126 -9.05 -12.03 -11.98
CA THR A 126 -8.01 -13.03 -12.26
C THR A 126 -6.81 -13.00 -11.32
N ASN A 127 -6.90 -12.27 -10.21
CA ASN A 127 -5.92 -12.25 -9.12
C ASN A 127 -4.45 -11.94 -9.50
N SER A 128 -4.22 -10.96 -10.37
CA SER A 128 -2.87 -10.73 -10.92
C SER A 128 -2.35 -9.31 -10.82
N THR A 129 -3.09 -8.40 -10.17
CA THR A 129 -2.66 -7.03 -9.96
C THR A 129 -1.46 -6.98 -9.03
N LYS A 130 -0.32 -6.53 -9.53
CA LYS A 130 0.86 -6.21 -8.74
C LYS A 130 1.00 -4.71 -8.57
N LEU A 131 1.21 -4.27 -7.33
CA LEU A 131 1.39 -2.86 -7.01
C LEU A 131 2.86 -2.59 -6.68
N TYR A 132 3.44 -1.60 -7.36
CA TYR A 132 4.80 -1.13 -7.17
C TYR A 132 4.78 0.35 -6.82
N ILE A 133 5.35 0.72 -5.67
CA ILE A 133 5.40 2.09 -5.18
C ILE A 133 6.85 2.47 -4.96
N ASP A 134 7.34 3.43 -5.75
CA ASP A 134 8.67 4.03 -5.67
C ASP A 134 8.53 5.56 -5.62
N ALA A 135 7.93 6.02 -4.53
CA ALA A 135 7.53 7.41 -4.30
C ALA A 135 8.46 8.10 -3.29
N ASP A 136 8.49 9.44 -3.30
CA ASP A 136 9.29 10.22 -2.36
C ASP A 136 8.63 10.25 -0.97
N ASP A 137 9.40 10.46 0.11
CA ASP A 137 8.89 10.49 1.50
C ASP A 137 7.82 11.58 1.77
N SER A 138 7.62 12.51 0.84
CA SER A 138 6.55 13.52 0.90
C SER A 138 5.27 13.12 0.17
N ASP A 139 5.26 12.01 -0.54
CA ASP A 139 4.10 11.53 -1.29
C ASP A 139 3.13 10.78 -0.38
N ASP A 140 1.86 11.19 -0.37
CA ASP A 140 0.80 10.58 0.44
C ASP A 140 -0.15 9.75 -0.43
N ILE A 141 -0.16 8.44 -0.21
CA ILE A 141 -0.86 7.45 -1.05
C ILE A 141 -1.78 6.59 -0.19
N GLY A 142 -3.06 6.56 -0.54
CA GLY A 142 -4.08 5.68 0.04
C GLY A 142 -4.42 4.54 -0.91
N ILE A 143 -4.21 3.30 -0.47
CA ILE A 143 -4.59 2.07 -1.18
C ILE A 143 -5.83 1.49 -0.52
N ALA A 144 -6.98 1.63 -1.18
CA ALA A 144 -8.31 1.34 -0.64
C ALA A 144 -8.46 1.84 0.81
N ALA A 145 -7.97 3.06 1.06
CA ALA A 145 -7.74 3.58 2.41
C ALA A 145 -8.99 4.23 3.02
N ASN A 146 -10.00 4.55 2.22
CA ASN A 146 -11.24 5.15 2.69
C ASN A 146 -12.25 4.06 3.09
N GLY A 147 -13.22 4.44 3.92
CA GLY A 147 -14.26 3.53 4.36
C GLY A 147 -15.13 3.05 3.20
N GLY A 148 -15.18 1.73 2.99
CA GLY A 148 -15.96 1.10 1.91
C GLY A 148 -15.18 0.87 0.61
N ASP A 149 -13.96 1.40 0.50
CA ASP A 149 -13.06 1.06 -0.60
C ASP A 149 -12.72 -0.44 -0.57
N VAL A 150 -12.50 -1.03 -1.75
CA VAL A 150 -12.05 -2.43 -1.88
C VAL A 150 -10.81 -2.47 -2.76
N GLY A 151 -9.81 -3.26 -2.34
CA GLY A 151 -8.58 -3.46 -3.09
C GLY A 151 -8.23 -4.94 -3.23
N GLU A 152 -7.91 -5.38 -4.44
CA GLU A 152 -7.51 -6.75 -4.74
C GLU A 152 -6.12 -6.76 -5.38
N PHE A 153 -5.13 -7.29 -4.65
CA PHE A 153 -3.73 -7.29 -5.06
C PHE A 153 -3.08 -8.65 -4.83
N ASP A 154 -2.30 -9.13 -5.79
CA ASP A 154 -1.50 -10.35 -5.64
C ASP A 154 -0.22 -10.10 -4.85
N ASN A 155 0.43 -8.96 -5.09
CA ASN A 155 1.63 -8.52 -4.37
C ASN A 155 1.65 -6.99 -4.26
N ILE A 156 2.19 -6.50 -3.14
CA ILE A 156 2.43 -5.07 -2.93
C ILE A 156 3.93 -4.88 -2.62
N TYR A 157 4.59 -4.03 -3.38
CA TYR A 157 6.00 -3.68 -3.24
C TYR A 157 6.15 -2.17 -3.01
N ILE A 158 6.84 -1.78 -1.95
CA ILE A 158 7.00 -0.39 -1.52
C ILE A 158 8.48 -0.11 -1.28
N SER A 159 9.03 0.93 -1.90
CA SER A 159 10.39 1.44 -1.68
C SER A 159 10.44 2.84 -1.08
N GLY A 160 9.32 3.56 -1.02
CA GLY A 160 9.22 4.90 -0.43
C GLY A 160 7.78 5.40 -0.28
N GLY A 161 7.62 6.63 0.20
CA GLY A 161 6.32 7.29 0.39
C GLY A 161 5.69 7.13 1.77
N ASN A 162 4.61 7.88 1.99
CA ASN A 162 3.70 7.78 3.14
C ASN A 162 2.43 7.05 2.69
N ILE A 163 2.33 5.77 3.04
CA ILE A 163 1.34 4.86 2.47
C ILE A 163 0.36 4.43 3.54
N THR A 164 -0.94 4.50 3.24
CA THR A 164 -1.97 3.83 4.04
C THR A 164 -2.67 2.78 3.20
N ILE A 165 -2.71 1.54 3.71
CA ILE A 165 -3.43 0.42 3.09
C ILE A 165 -4.64 0.09 3.97
N GLY A 166 -5.84 0.24 3.43
CA GLY A 166 -7.08 0.08 4.19
C GLY A 166 -7.49 -1.37 4.46
N GLU A 167 -8.62 -1.52 5.14
CA GLU A 167 -9.06 -2.78 5.76
C GLU A 167 -9.51 -3.85 4.76
N SER A 168 -10.12 -3.41 3.66
CA SER A 168 -10.70 -4.28 2.63
C SER A 168 -9.72 -4.55 1.48
N VAL A 169 -8.43 -4.57 1.80
CA VAL A 169 -7.38 -5.05 0.87
C VAL A 169 -7.18 -6.55 1.04
N SER A 170 -7.31 -7.29 -0.05
CA SER A 170 -7.28 -8.76 -0.06
C SER A 170 -6.70 -9.32 -1.37
N LYS A 171 -6.65 -10.64 -1.49
CA LYS A 171 -6.53 -11.35 -2.78
C LYS A 171 -7.93 -11.77 -3.23
N ILE A 172 -8.17 -11.84 -4.54
CA ILE A 172 -9.48 -12.20 -5.12
C ILE A 172 -9.98 -13.58 -4.69
N ASP A 173 -9.06 -14.50 -4.35
CA ASP A 173 -9.46 -15.85 -3.95
C ASP A 173 -10.28 -15.83 -2.64
N GLY A 174 -10.33 -14.67 -1.97
CA GLY A 174 -11.14 -14.41 -0.78
C GLY A 174 -10.67 -15.17 0.46
N THR A 175 -9.56 -15.90 0.36
CA THR A 175 -9.05 -16.81 1.40
C THR A 175 -7.65 -16.42 1.87
N SER A 176 -6.82 -15.94 0.96
CA SER A 176 -5.45 -15.49 1.19
C SER A 176 -5.37 -13.96 1.27
N ALA A 177 -4.30 -13.47 1.88
CA ALA A 177 -4.05 -12.05 1.99
C ALA A 177 -2.81 -11.66 1.17
N PRO A 178 -2.71 -10.41 0.69
CA PRO A 178 -1.57 -10.00 -0.10
C PRO A 178 -0.28 -10.10 0.73
N PRO A 179 0.79 -10.72 0.22
CA PRO A 179 2.13 -10.47 0.71
C PRO A 179 2.56 -9.03 0.40
N ILE A 180 3.23 -8.41 1.36
CA ILE A 180 3.79 -7.07 1.22
C ILE A 180 5.31 -7.08 1.43
N VAL A 181 6.01 -6.31 0.60
CA VAL A 181 7.43 -6.03 0.73
C VAL A 181 7.63 -4.53 0.88
N ILE A 182 8.25 -4.10 1.98
CA ILE A 182 8.48 -2.71 2.33
C ILE A 182 9.99 -2.53 2.48
N SER A 183 10.60 -1.72 1.62
CA SER A 183 12.05 -1.49 1.57
C SER A 183 12.47 -0.05 1.88
N GLY A 184 11.49 0.83 2.11
CA GLY A 184 11.63 2.22 2.54
C GLY A 184 10.25 2.84 2.84
N GLY A 185 10.24 4.13 3.19
CA GLY A 185 9.03 4.90 3.48
C GLY A 185 8.39 4.65 4.85
N THR A 186 7.21 5.24 5.03
CA THR A 186 6.33 5.09 6.19
C THR A 186 5.02 4.44 5.75
N VAL A 187 4.73 3.24 6.23
CA VAL A 187 3.58 2.46 5.77
C VAL A 187 2.65 2.12 6.93
N GLU A 188 1.36 2.43 6.82
CA GLU A 188 0.30 1.92 7.66
C GLU A 188 -0.48 0.82 6.94
N THR A 189 -0.74 -0.30 7.60
CA THR A 189 -1.58 -1.39 7.08
C THR A 189 -2.71 -1.70 8.05
N LYS A 190 -3.93 -1.82 7.50
CA LYS A 190 -5.17 -2.11 8.24
C LYS A 190 -5.84 -3.42 7.80
N CYS A 191 -5.16 -4.23 7.00
CA CYS A 191 -5.70 -5.46 6.43
C CYS A 191 -4.94 -6.70 6.92
N LYS A 192 -5.55 -7.87 6.71
CA LYS A 192 -4.87 -9.16 6.87
C LYS A 192 -3.67 -9.23 5.91
N LEU A 193 -2.57 -9.85 6.34
CA LEU A 193 -1.38 -10.11 5.52
C LEU A 193 -0.91 -11.56 5.68
N ASP A 194 -0.56 -12.22 4.58
CA ASP A 194 0.06 -13.54 4.64
C ASP A 194 1.54 -13.42 5.04
N THR A 195 2.25 -12.50 4.39
CA THR A 195 3.65 -12.21 4.71
C THR A 195 3.92 -10.71 4.67
N ALA A 196 4.75 -10.22 5.57
CA ALA A 196 5.32 -8.88 5.52
C ALA A 196 6.85 -8.95 5.60
N SER A 197 7.54 -8.47 4.56
CA SER A 197 9.00 -8.33 4.56
C SER A 197 9.36 -6.86 4.63
N VAL A 198 9.95 -6.42 5.74
CA VAL A 198 10.23 -5.01 6.01
C VAL A 198 11.71 -4.78 6.20
N ALA A 199 12.28 -3.90 5.40
CA ALA A 199 13.68 -3.49 5.45
C ALA A 199 13.77 -1.96 5.38
N ASN A 200 14.59 -1.34 6.23
CA ASN A 200 14.89 0.11 6.17
C ASN A 200 13.66 1.04 6.18
N ALA A 201 12.55 0.62 6.77
CA ALA A 201 11.29 1.33 6.73
C ALA A 201 10.63 1.45 8.11
N THR A 202 9.64 2.35 8.18
CA THR A 202 8.70 2.40 9.31
C THR A 202 7.39 1.75 8.87
N TRP A 203 6.96 0.73 9.61
CA TRP A 203 5.71 0.03 9.36
C TRP A 203 4.81 0.11 10.60
N THR A 204 3.60 0.64 10.45
CA THR A 204 2.54 0.58 11.45
C THR A 204 1.50 -0.46 11.01
N HIS A 205 1.19 -1.41 11.89
CA HIS A 205 0.13 -2.38 11.64
C HIS A 205 -0.99 -2.18 12.64
N SER A 206 -2.15 -1.73 12.17
CA SER A 206 -3.25 -1.22 13.01
C SER A 206 -4.52 -2.07 12.97
N ASN A 207 -4.67 -2.99 12.02
CA ASN A 207 -5.80 -3.93 11.97
C ASN A 207 -5.44 -5.13 11.06
N GLY A 208 -6.08 -6.29 11.28
CA GLY A 208 -5.87 -7.52 10.52
C GLY A 208 -4.86 -8.48 11.16
N THR A 209 -4.94 -9.77 10.82
CA THR A 209 -3.94 -10.76 11.25
C THR A 209 -2.74 -10.79 10.30
N VAL A 210 -1.56 -11.12 10.84
CA VAL A 210 -0.34 -11.34 10.02
C VAL A 210 0.19 -12.74 10.26
N SER A 211 0.25 -13.57 9.21
CA SER A 211 0.73 -14.95 9.37
C SER A 211 2.24 -14.98 9.61
N SER A 212 3.02 -14.20 8.86
CA SER A 212 4.45 -14.04 9.13
C SER A 212 4.96 -12.64 8.80
N ALA A 213 5.86 -12.13 9.62
CA ALA A 213 6.52 -10.85 9.40
C ALA A 213 8.02 -10.96 9.69
N SER A 214 8.83 -10.28 8.90
CA SER A 214 10.26 -10.12 9.12
C SER A 214 10.62 -8.65 9.00
N VAL A 215 11.24 -8.08 10.03
CA VAL A 215 11.70 -6.68 10.07
C VAL A 215 13.21 -6.66 10.20
N ILE A 216 13.90 -5.88 9.37
CA ILE A 216 15.36 -5.71 9.38
C ILE A 216 15.68 -4.22 9.24
N ASN A 217 16.51 -3.67 10.13
CA ASN A 217 16.92 -2.26 10.09
C ASN A 217 15.72 -1.28 9.96
N GLY A 218 14.59 -1.61 10.57
CA GLY A 218 13.35 -0.86 10.49
C GLY A 218 12.56 -0.95 11.79
N THR A 219 11.44 -0.24 11.85
CA THR A 219 10.56 -0.23 13.04
C THR A 219 9.17 -0.72 12.67
N LEU A 220 8.66 -1.69 13.44
CA LEU A 220 7.25 -2.07 13.46
C LEU A 220 6.58 -1.42 14.67
N TYR A 221 5.61 -0.54 14.42
CA TYR A 221 4.63 -0.07 15.39
C TYR A 221 3.41 -0.98 15.37
N LEU A 222 3.21 -1.75 16.43
CA LEU A 222 2.09 -2.68 16.51
C LEU A 222 0.92 -2.00 17.23
N ASN A 223 -0.16 -1.72 16.52
CA ASN A 223 -1.32 -0.98 17.01
C ASN A 223 -2.66 -1.74 16.81
N THR A 224 -2.59 -3.04 16.57
CA THR A 224 -3.76 -3.94 16.44
C THR A 224 -3.97 -4.81 17.68
N ASN A 225 -5.18 -5.32 17.90
CA ASN A 225 -5.45 -6.41 18.85
C ASN A 225 -5.38 -7.80 18.21
N ASP A 226 -5.17 -7.87 16.89
CA ASP A 226 -5.03 -9.10 16.14
C ASP A 226 -3.68 -9.79 16.38
N THR A 227 -3.60 -11.02 15.90
CA THR A 227 -2.43 -11.88 16.10
C THR A 227 -1.42 -11.74 14.96
N ILE A 228 -0.15 -11.58 15.33
CA ILE A 228 0.97 -11.95 14.46
C ILE A 228 1.41 -13.37 14.83
N THR A 229 1.30 -14.32 13.91
CA THR A 229 1.66 -15.71 14.21
C THR A 229 3.18 -15.88 14.36
N THR A 230 3.97 -15.36 13.43
CA THR A 230 5.44 -15.35 13.54
C THR A 230 5.99 -13.97 13.24
N LEU A 231 6.75 -13.40 14.17
CA LEU A 231 7.50 -12.16 13.95
C LEU A 231 9.00 -12.42 14.09
N HIS A 232 9.76 -12.14 13.04
CA HIS A 232 11.21 -12.14 13.05
C HIS A 232 11.75 -10.71 13.14
N LEU A 233 12.45 -10.40 14.22
CA LEU A 233 13.20 -9.16 14.41
C LEU A 233 14.68 -9.41 14.08
N GLY A 234 15.04 -9.02 12.86
CA GLY A 234 16.40 -9.04 12.36
C GLY A 234 17.29 -7.97 12.98
N LYS A 235 18.50 -7.83 12.41
CA LYS A 235 19.49 -6.85 12.89
C LYS A 235 18.91 -5.44 12.87
N ASN A 236 19.13 -4.69 13.96
CA ASN A 236 18.67 -3.31 14.16
C ASN A 236 17.14 -3.13 14.01
N ALA A 237 16.36 -4.20 14.03
CA ALA A 237 14.92 -4.12 13.96
C ALA A 237 14.33 -3.76 15.33
N LYS A 238 13.28 -2.95 15.32
CA LYS A 238 12.55 -2.57 16.52
C LYS A 238 11.07 -2.94 16.40
N LEU A 239 10.54 -3.62 17.42
CA LEU A 239 9.11 -3.70 17.69
C LEU A 239 8.77 -2.66 18.76
N ASP A 240 7.83 -1.77 18.46
CA ASP A 240 7.37 -0.72 19.37
C ASP A 240 5.87 -0.83 19.60
N ALA A 241 5.46 -1.03 20.84
CA ALA A 241 4.06 -1.09 21.26
C ALA A 241 3.65 0.08 22.16
N THR A 242 4.49 1.12 22.28
CA THR A 242 4.19 2.30 23.11
C THR A 242 3.04 3.15 22.58
N GLY A 243 2.71 3.01 21.29
CA GLY A 243 1.67 3.81 20.63
C GLY A 243 0.23 3.41 20.96
N SER A 244 0.02 2.26 21.62
CA SER A 244 -1.34 1.77 21.89
C SER A 244 -1.40 0.91 23.15
N ALA A 245 -2.38 1.17 24.01
CA ALA A 245 -2.63 0.41 25.24
C ALA A 245 -3.41 -0.90 25.02
N VAL A 246 -3.79 -1.24 23.79
CA VAL A 246 -4.57 -2.45 23.49
C VAL A 246 -3.73 -3.71 23.65
N SER A 247 -4.33 -4.80 24.13
CA SER A 247 -3.65 -6.10 24.20
C SER A 247 -3.33 -6.63 22.80
N LYS A 248 -2.10 -7.13 22.61
CA LYS A 248 -1.54 -7.63 21.35
C LYS A 248 -1.07 -9.06 21.53
N THR A 249 -1.14 -9.87 20.49
CA THR A 249 -0.67 -11.27 20.55
C THR A 249 0.39 -11.54 19.48
N ILE A 250 1.52 -12.09 19.91
CA ILE A 250 2.55 -12.66 19.04
C ILE A 250 2.73 -14.12 19.43
N THR A 251 2.41 -15.05 18.52
CA THR A 251 2.52 -16.48 18.86
C THR A 251 3.99 -16.90 18.97
N THR A 252 4.81 -16.54 17.99
CA THR A 252 6.27 -16.76 18.00
C THR A 252 7.01 -15.46 17.69
N LEU A 253 7.88 -15.03 18.61
CA LEU A 253 8.82 -13.95 18.40
C LEU A 253 10.22 -14.52 18.24
N GLU A 254 10.86 -14.25 17.11
CA GLU A 254 12.23 -14.63 16.82
C GLU A 254 13.10 -13.38 16.78
N MET A 255 14.21 -13.36 17.52
CA MET A 255 15.07 -12.19 17.66
C MET A 255 16.51 -12.52 17.31
N THR A 256 17.19 -11.60 16.63
CA THR A 256 18.64 -11.64 16.35
C THR A 256 19.37 -10.52 17.10
N ALA A 257 20.70 -10.52 17.09
CA ALA A 257 21.50 -9.48 17.75
C ALA A 257 21.13 -8.06 17.28
N SER A 258 21.13 -7.12 18.22
CA SER A 258 20.76 -5.70 18.05
C SER A 258 19.29 -5.44 17.73
N SER A 259 18.42 -6.45 17.84
CA SER A 259 16.97 -6.23 17.79
C SER A 259 16.44 -5.73 19.14
N ALA A 260 15.30 -5.03 19.10
CA ALA A 260 14.69 -4.42 20.27
C ALA A 260 13.16 -4.64 20.31
N VAL A 261 12.65 -4.90 21.52
CA VAL A 261 11.22 -4.82 21.85
C VAL A 261 11.02 -3.69 22.85
N ASN A 262 10.06 -2.81 22.57
CA ASN A 262 9.67 -1.69 23.41
C ASN A 262 8.16 -1.80 23.76
N ASP A 263 7.86 -2.42 24.89
CA ASP A 263 6.52 -2.62 25.45
C ASP A 263 6.50 -2.36 26.99
N PRO A 264 6.83 -1.14 27.44
CA PRO A 264 6.88 -0.79 28.86
C PRO A 264 5.53 -0.94 29.58
N GLN A 265 4.43 -0.95 28.82
CA GLN A 265 3.05 -1.08 29.31
C GLN A 265 2.55 -2.53 29.36
N LYS A 266 3.34 -3.51 28.92
CA LYS A 266 2.98 -4.94 28.90
C LYS A 266 1.73 -5.27 28.10
N THR A 267 1.64 -4.66 26.93
CA THR A 267 0.51 -4.88 26.04
C THR A 267 0.68 -6.12 25.16
N ILE A 268 1.91 -6.63 25.00
CA ILE A 268 2.20 -7.77 24.14
C ILE A 268 2.23 -9.08 24.96
N SER A 269 1.42 -10.04 24.53
CA SER A 269 1.54 -11.45 24.95
C SER A 269 2.37 -12.23 23.92
N ILE A 270 3.50 -12.78 24.37
CA ILE A 270 4.40 -13.60 23.53
C ILE A 270 4.24 -15.07 23.93
N GLY A 271 3.83 -15.92 22.98
CA GLY A 271 3.70 -17.36 23.22
C GLY A 271 5.06 -18.05 23.33
N THR A 272 5.91 -17.89 22.32
CA THR A 272 7.27 -18.43 22.26
C THR A 272 8.28 -17.34 21.89
N LEU A 273 9.35 -17.21 22.68
CA LEU A 273 10.51 -16.37 22.35
C LEU A 273 11.68 -17.25 21.90
N LYS A 274 12.22 -17.01 20.70
CA LYS A 274 13.43 -17.65 20.19
C LYS A 274 14.53 -16.62 19.97
N LEU A 275 15.72 -16.91 20.49
CA LEU A 275 16.93 -16.14 20.20
C LEU A 275 17.73 -16.88 19.12
N LEU A 276 17.95 -16.22 17.99
CA LEU A 276 18.60 -16.80 16.82
C LEU A 276 20.04 -16.29 16.73
N ASN A 277 21.00 -17.18 17.02
CA ASN A 277 22.44 -16.88 17.01
C ASN A 277 22.83 -15.69 17.89
N CYS A 278 22.09 -15.44 18.97
CA CYS A 278 22.34 -14.38 19.94
C CYS A 278 21.92 -14.82 21.36
N GLY A 279 22.34 -14.05 22.37
CA GLY A 279 21.85 -14.19 23.75
C GLY A 279 21.06 -12.98 24.20
N PHE A 280 20.48 -13.05 25.40
CA PHE A 280 19.74 -11.94 26.01
C PHE A 280 20.58 -10.66 26.17
N ARG A 281 21.91 -10.78 26.21
CA ARG A 281 22.83 -9.63 26.30
C ARG A 281 22.94 -8.85 24.99
N ASP A 282 22.53 -9.45 23.88
CA ASP A 282 22.69 -8.89 22.53
C ASP A 282 21.42 -8.24 22.02
N ILE A 283 20.35 -8.24 22.80
CA ILE A 283 19.03 -7.69 22.45
C ILE A 283 18.56 -6.69 23.51
N THR A 284 17.58 -5.87 23.14
CA THR A 284 16.85 -5.02 24.08
C THR A 284 15.45 -5.55 24.29
N LEU A 285 15.09 -5.82 25.54
CA LEU A 285 13.72 -6.16 25.94
C LEU A 285 13.26 -5.17 27.01
N ASP A 286 12.46 -4.18 26.62
CA ASP A 286 11.65 -3.42 27.57
C ASP A 286 10.24 -4.00 27.55
N VAL A 287 9.92 -4.84 28.53
CA VAL A 287 8.61 -5.46 28.72
C VAL A 287 7.97 -4.98 30.03
N GLY A 288 8.34 -3.77 30.48
CA GLY A 288 7.91 -3.22 31.75
C GLY A 288 8.48 -3.93 33.00
N ARG A 289 7.94 -3.61 34.18
CA ARG A 289 8.39 -4.16 35.48
C ARG A 289 7.60 -5.41 35.88
N ASN A 290 8.15 -6.35 36.64
CA ASN A 290 7.45 -7.55 37.13
C ASN A 290 7.04 -8.52 36.00
N TRP A 291 7.98 -8.83 35.12
CA TRP A 291 7.84 -9.89 34.12
C TRP A 291 8.45 -11.19 34.67
N SER A 292 7.99 -12.33 34.15
CA SER A 292 8.51 -13.65 34.49
C SER A 292 8.91 -14.39 33.22
N VAL A 293 10.08 -15.03 33.24
CA VAL A 293 10.51 -15.96 32.19
C VAL A 293 10.32 -17.38 32.70
N SER A 294 9.58 -18.18 31.95
CA SER A 294 9.50 -19.62 32.15
C SER A 294 10.31 -20.30 31.05
N LEU A 295 11.45 -20.87 31.41
CA LEU A 295 12.27 -21.68 30.50
C LEU A 295 11.75 -23.11 30.55
N THR A 296 11.13 -23.56 29.46
CA THR A 296 10.86 -24.98 29.22
C THR A 296 12.06 -25.55 28.48
N SER A 297 12.75 -26.54 29.05
CA SER A 297 13.75 -27.32 28.32
C SER A 297 13.05 -28.09 27.20
N LEU A 298 13.67 -28.09 26.01
CA LEU A 298 13.38 -29.02 24.92
C LEU A 298 14.15 -30.32 25.15
#